data_AF-A0A1V5GMK3-F1
#
_entry.id   AF-A0A1V5GMK3-F1
#
_cell.length_a   1.000
_cell.length_b   1.000
_cell.length_c   1.000
_cell.angle_alpha   90.00
_cell.angle_beta   90.00
_cell.angle_gamma   90.00
#
_symmetry.space_group_name_H-M   'P 1'
#
loop_
_entity.id
_entity.type
_entity.pdbx_description
1 polymer ?
#
loop_
_entity_poly.entity_id
_entity_poly.type
_entity_poly.pdbx_seq_one_letter_code
_entity_poly.pdbx_strand_id
1 'polypeptide(L)'
;MEENNINIEEIMADIKREIKEKGLTGDMLSFEDVPYKKTPQAGGSVKEALDFLNSNYNVQPYKELKGNPLKVVFKKIIRKLMKFYIEPTVNDQNNVNSSIVTVLNGLADNSPEKALNKAETIELAQKELLIRIEKLEKENEELRKALGKQENV
;
A
#
# COMPACT_ATOMS: atom_id res chain seq x y z
N MET A 1 3.98 25.08 -38.76
CA MET A 1 4.48 24.47 -37.51
C MET A 1 4.87 23.06 -37.90
N GLU A 2 6.16 22.74 -37.87
CA GLU A 2 6.68 21.43 -38.28
C GLU A 2 6.36 20.41 -37.19
N GLU A 3 5.64 19.35 -37.56
CA GLU A 3 5.38 18.19 -36.70
C GLU A 3 6.71 17.44 -36.51
N ASN A 4 7.33 17.59 -35.33
CA ASN A 4 8.43 16.72 -34.92
C ASN A 4 7.87 15.32 -34.61
N ASN A 5 7.82 14.50 -35.65
CA ASN A 5 7.45 13.09 -35.54
C ASN A 5 8.61 12.33 -34.87
N ILE A 6 8.59 12.27 -33.54
CA ILE A 6 9.61 11.59 -32.74
C ILE A 6 9.46 10.07 -32.96
N ASN A 7 10.41 9.47 -33.66
CA ASN A 7 10.42 8.03 -33.88
C ASN A 7 10.99 7.29 -32.65
N ILE A 8 10.09 6.77 -31.82
CA ILE A 8 10.41 6.06 -30.57
C ILE A 8 11.24 4.79 -30.83
N GLU A 9 11.07 4.14 -31.98
CA GLU A 9 11.73 2.89 -32.31
C GLU A 9 13.23 3.09 -32.57
N GLU A 10 13.57 4.20 -33.24
CA GLU A 10 14.95 4.60 -33.52
C GLU A 10 15.69 4.97 -32.23
N ILE A 11 15.04 5.73 -31.35
CA ILE A 11 15.60 6.11 -30.04
C ILE A 11 15.86 4.87 -29.17
N MET A 12 14.92 3.92 -29.14
CA MET A 12 15.09 2.67 -28.38
C MET A 12 16.17 1.75 -28.97
N ALA A 13 16.37 1.78 -30.29
CA ALA A 13 17.45 1.05 -30.94
C ALA A 13 18.82 1.66 -30.59
N ASP A 14 18.92 2.98 -30.58
CA ASP A 14 20.16 3.70 -30.24
C ASP A 14 20.56 3.49 -28.78
N ILE A 15 19.62 3.57 -27.83
CA ILE A 15 19.87 3.29 -26.41
C ILE A 15 20.39 1.86 -26.22
N LYS A 16 19.78 0.88 -26.86
CA LYS A 16 20.21 -0.53 -26.77
C LYS A 16 21.60 -0.74 -27.36
N ARG A 17 21.94 -0.04 -28.45
CA ARG A 17 23.28 -0.09 -29.06
C ARG A 17 24.32 0.50 -28.11
N GLU A 18 24.03 1.64 -27.49
CA GLU A 18 24.95 2.35 -26.59
C GLU A 18 25.21 1.57 -25.29
N ILE A 19 24.18 0.93 -24.71
CA ILE A 19 24.34 0.04 -23.53
C ILE A 19 25.26 -1.13 -23.86
N LYS A 20 25.11 -1.71 -25.05
CA LYS A 20 25.92 -2.85 -25.52
C LYS A 20 27.37 -2.44 -25.82
N GLU A 21 27.58 -1.28 -26.43
CA GLU A 21 28.91 -0.76 -26.78
C GLU A 21 29.71 -0.35 -25.54
N LYS A 22 29.04 0.21 -24.53
CA LYS A 22 29.66 0.59 -23.25
C LYS A 22 29.86 -0.58 -22.28
N GLY A 23 29.45 -1.80 -22.64
CA GLY A 23 29.67 -3.01 -21.84
C GLY A 23 29.00 -2.98 -20.46
N LEU A 24 27.95 -2.17 -20.29
CA LEU A 24 27.24 -1.99 -19.03
C LEU A 24 26.43 -3.25 -18.70
N THR A 25 27.06 -4.21 -18.02
CA THR A 25 26.37 -5.38 -17.47
C THR A 25 25.77 -5.01 -16.11
N GLY A 26 24.54 -5.47 -15.84
CA GLY A 26 23.82 -5.18 -14.58
C GLY A 26 24.53 -5.64 -13.30
N ASP A 27 25.61 -6.41 -13.46
CA ASP A 27 26.52 -6.87 -12.41
C ASP A 27 27.43 -5.75 -11.88
N MET A 28 27.72 -4.72 -12.69
CA MET A 28 28.57 -3.58 -12.29
C MET A 28 27.93 -2.64 -11.24
N LEU A 29 26.70 -2.93 -10.80
CA LEU A 29 25.98 -2.20 -9.74
C LEU A 29 25.77 -3.04 -8.47
N SER A 30 26.32 -4.26 -8.41
CA SER A 30 26.14 -5.16 -7.27
C SER A 30 27.14 -4.88 -6.15
N PHE A 31 26.66 -4.36 -5.01
CA PHE A 31 27.43 -4.28 -3.75
C PHE A 31 27.35 -5.58 -2.93
N GLU A 32 27.33 -6.75 -3.60
CA GLU A 32 27.17 -8.04 -2.92
C GLU A 32 28.39 -8.49 -2.10
N ASP A 33 29.54 -7.87 -2.27
CA ASP A 33 30.81 -8.28 -1.62
C ASP A 33 31.00 -7.80 -0.18
N VAL A 34 30.02 -7.11 0.42
CA VAL A 34 30.05 -6.79 1.85
C VAL A 34 29.19 -7.81 2.60
N PRO A 35 29.77 -8.65 3.49
CA PRO A 35 29.01 -9.58 4.31
C PRO A 35 28.26 -8.82 5.42
N TYR A 36 27.23 -8.06 5.03
CA TYR A 36 26.25 -7.51 5.93
C TYR A 36 25.10 -8.51 6.04
N LYS A 37 24.78 -8.90 7.28
CA LYS A 37 23.61 -9.73 7.57
C LYS A 37 22.39 -8.92 7.15
N LYS A 38 21.87 -9.15 5.93
CA LYS A 38 20.65 -8.51 5.42
C LYS A 38 19.60 -8.59 6.51
N THR A 39 19.33 -7.48 7.19
CA THR A 39 18.01 -7.24 7.78
C THR A 39 17.02 -7.52 6.65
N PRO A 40 15.89 -8.20 6.89
CA PRO A 40 14.89 -8.41 5.84
C PRO A 40 14.60 -7.04 5.25
N GLN A 41 15.13 -6.79 4.05
CA GLN A 41 14.94 -5.53 3.38
C GLN A 41 13.44 -5.42 3.16
N ALA A 42 12.88 -4.25 3.45
CA ALA A 42 11.56 -3.87 2.99
C ALA A 42 11.61 -3.71 1.46
N GLY A 43 11.82 -4.82 0.74
CA GLY A 43 11.72 -4.94 -0.72
C GLY A 43 10.32 -5.39 -1.13
N GLY A 44 9.32 -5.11 -0.30
CA GLY A 44 7.91 -5.37 -0.57
C GLY A 44 7.21 -4.11 -1.07
N SER A 45 6.02 -4.29 -1.67
CA SER A 45 5.16 -3.16 -2.04
C SER A 45 4.91 -2.21 -0.86
N VAL A 46 4.57 -0.95 -1.12
CA VAL A 46 4.21 0.03 -0.06
C VAL A 46 3.14 -0.54 0.88
N LYS A 47 2.23 -1.36 0.35
CA LYS A 47 1.22 -2.07 1.12
C LYS A 47 1.82 -3.11 2.07
N GLU A 48 2.76 -3.94 1.62
CA GLU A 48 3.43 -4.92 2.49
C GLU A 48 4.25 -4.23 3.59
N ALA A 49 4.92 -3.12 3.26
CA ALA A 49 5.61 -2.31 4.25
C ALA A 49 4.64 -1.74 5.30
N LEU A 50 3.46 -1.27 4.86
CA LEU A 50 2.42 -0.78 5.75
C LEU A 50 1.82 -1.89 6.61
N ASP A 51 1.56 -3.07 6.05
CA ASP A 51 1.07 -4.25 6.79
C ASP A 51 2.10 -4.71 7.85
N PHE A 52 3.39 -4.67 7.50
CA PHE A 52 4.47 -4.93 8.43
C PHE A 52 4.49 -3.91 9.58
N LEU A 53 4.40 -2.61 9.27
CA LEU A 53 4.39 -1.57 10.30
C LEU A 53 3.16 -1.68 11.22
N ASN A 54 1.98 -1.94 10.66
CA ASN A 54 0.75 -2.21 11.42
C ASN A 54 0.91 -3.37 12.41
N SER A 55 1.66 -4.40 12.03
CA SER A 55 1.89 -5.57 12.89
C SER A 55 3.01 -5.40 13.91
N ASN A 56 3.93 -4.45 13.70
CA ASN A 56 5.19 -4.35 14.46
C ASN A 56 5.43 -3.01 15.16
N TYR A 57 4.47 -2.07 15.14
CA TYR A 57 4.66 -0.75 15.76
C TYR A 57 4.86 -0.80 17.28
N ASN A 58 4.31 -1.82 17.94
CA ASN A 58 4.40 -1.99 19.39
C ASN A 58 5.57 -2.90 19.78
N VAL A 59 6.59 -2.30 20.36
CA VAL A 59 7.77 -3.00 20.87
C VAL A 59 7.62 -3.26 22.36
N GLN A 60 7.73 -4.53 22.76
CA GLN A 60 7.72 -4.88 24.18
C GLN A 60 9.06 -4.50 24.85
N PRO A 61 9.07 -3.72 25.94
CA PRO A 61 10.30 -3.34 26.64
C PRO A 61 11.12 -4.53 27.17
N TYR A 62 10.44 -5.63 27.53
CA TYR A 62 11.07 -6.81 28.14
C TYR A 62 10.69 -8.09 27.42
N LYS A 63 11.52 -8.51 26.46
CA LYS A 63 11.42 -9.85 25.87
C LYS A 63 11.85 -10.94 26.86
N GLU A 64 11.40 -12.17 26.66
CA GLU A 64 11.82 -13.29 27.50
C GLU A 64 13.34 -13.50 27.49
N LEU A 65 13.91 -13.81 28.66
CA LEU A 65 15.33 -14.14 28.79
C LEU A 65 15.53 -15.64 28.59
N LYS A 66 16.28 -16.02 27.55
CA LYS A 66 16.67 -17.40 27.27
C LYS A 66 18.14 -17.64 27.64
N GLY A 67 18.46 -18.88 28.05
CA GLY A 67 19.82 -19.35 28.31
C GLY A 67 20.06 -19.89 29.73
N ASN A 68 21.34 -20.08 30.08
CA ASN A 68 21.79 -20.62 31.37
C ASN A 68 21.17 -19.87 32.58
N PRO A 69 20.56 -20.56 33.56
CA PRO A 69 19.94 -19.96 34.75
C PRO A 69 20.77 -18.88 35.46
N LEU A 70 22.07 -19.11 35.68
CA LEU A 70 22.95 -18.12 36.34
C LEU A 70 23.05 -16.81 35.54
N LYS A 71 23.17 -16.92 34.21
CA LYS A 71 23.19 -15.76 33.32
C LYS A 71 21.85 -15.05 33.29
N VAL A 72 20.74 -15.78 33.40
CA VAL A 72 19.38 -15.19 33.46
C VAL A 72 19.20 -14.38 34.74
N VAL A 73 19.68 -14.87 35.89
CA VAL A 73 19.63 -14.12 37.16
C VAL A 73 20.38 -12.79 37.04
N PHE A 74 21.61 -12.81 36.51
CA PHE A 74 22.38 -11.58 36.32
C PHE A 74 21.70 -10.60 35.34
N LYS A 75 21.17 -11.10 34.22
CA LYS A 75 20.39 -10.28 33.27
C LYS A 75 19.12 -9.69 33.90
N LYS A 76 18.46 -10.40 34.82
CA LYS A 76 17.31 -9.87 35.57
C LYS A 76 17.69 -8.71 36.48
N ILE A 77 18.86 -8.76 37.13
CA ILE A 77 19.36 -7.65 37.96
C ILE A 77 19.61 -6.42 37.10
N ILE A 78 20.32 -6.55 35.97
CA ILE A 78 20.56 -5.44 35.04
C ILE A 78 19.24 -4.83 34.56
N ARG A 79 18.26 -5.67 34.17
CA ARG A 79 16.93 -5.17 33.77
C ARG A 79 16.26 -4.37 34.86
N LYS A 80 16.35 -4.81 36.12
CA LYS A 80 15.72 -4.11 37.23
C LYS A 80 16.38 -2.76 37.50
N LEU A 81 17.71 -2.68 37.35
CA LEU A 81 18.46 -1.42 37.49
C LEU A 81 18.17 -0.44 36.36
N MET A 82 18.01 -0.91 35.11
CA MET A 82 17.72 -0.05 33.96
C MET A 82 16.20 0.16 33.70
N LYS A 83 15.33 -0.43 34.53
CA LYS A 83 13.87 -0.44 34.33
C LYS A 83 13.30 0.97 34.16
N PHE A 84 13.72 1.89 35.02
CA PHE A 84 13.23 3.27 35.05
C PHE A 84 13.54 4.07 33.79
N TYR A 85 14.54 3.65 33.00
CA TYR A 85 14.95 4.33 31.78
C TYR A 85 14.40 3.63 30.53
N ILE A 86 14.51 2.30 30.47
CA ILE A 86 14.11 1.53 29.28
C ILE A 86 12.59 1.58 29.08
N GLU A 87 11.82 1.41 30.16
CA GLU A 87 10.36 1.34 30.07
C GLU A 87 9.71 2.62 29.53
N PRO A 88 10.00 3.83 30.07
CA PRO A 88 9.45 5.06 29.50
C PRO A 88 9.96 5.31 28.08
N THR A 89 11.26 5.09 27.80
CA THR A 89 11.81 5.30 26.45
C THR A 89 11.13 4.43 25.40
N VAL A 90 10.90 3.14 25.70
CA VAL A 90 10.19 2.25 24.78
C VAL A 90 8.73 2.65 24.63
N ASN A 91 8.08 3.09 25.71
CA ASN A 91 6.70 3.58 25.66
C ASN A 91 6.56 4.83 24.79
N ASP A 92 7.46 5.80 24.94
CA ASP A 92 7.48 7.02 24.12
C ASP A 92 7.72 6.69 22.64
N GLN A 93 8.63 5.76 22.36
CA GLN A 93 8.85 5.28 20.99
C GLN A 93 7.61 4.57 20.43
N ASN A 94 6.93 3.74 21.22
CA ASN A 94 5.70 3.07 20.78
C ASN A 94 4.58 4.07 20.48
N ASN A 95 4.48 5.16 21.24
CA ASN A 95 3.52 6.24 20.98
C ASN A 95 3.80 6.92 19.63
N VAL A 96 5.07 7.21 19.35
CA VAL A 96 5.49 7.77 18.06
C VAL A 96 5.23 6.78 16.93
N ASN A 97 5.61 5.51 17.09
CA ASN A 97 5.38 4.46 16.09
C ASN A 97 3.88 4.31 15.78
N SER A 98 3.02 4.31 16.80
CA SER A 98 1.57 4.24 16.63
C SER A 98 1.02 5.43 15.85
N SER A 99 1.53 6.63 16.14
CA SER A 99 1.16 7.86 15.42
C SER A 99 1.59 7.78 13.94
N ILE A 100 2.80 7.31 13.66
CA ILE A 100 3.30 7.13 12.29
C ILE A 100 2.43 6.14 11.52
N VAL A 101 2.12 4.98 12.11
CA VAL A 101 1.25 3.98 11.46
C VAL A 101 -0.14 4.55 11.17
N THR A 102 -0.71 5.30 12.11
CA THR A 102 -2.01 5.95 11.92
C THR A 102 -1.99 6.93 10.75
N VAL A 103 -0.96 7.78 10.67
CA VAL A 103 -0.79 8.72 9.55
C VAL A 103 -0.61 7.99 8.22
N LEU A 104 0.22 6.95 8.18
CA LEU A 104 0.47 6.19 6.94
C LEU A 104 -0.78 5.45 6.46
N ASN A 105 -1.57 4.86 7.36
CA ASN A 105 -2.87 4.26 7.01
C ASN A 105 -3.82 5.33 6.45
N GLY A 106 -3.89 6.50 7.09
CA GLY A 106 -4.68 7.62 6.59
C GLY A 106 -4.27 8.06 5.18
N LEU A 107 -2.98 8.15 4.89
CA LEU A 107 -2.47 8.48 3.56
C LEU A 107 -2.78 7.37 2.54
N ALA A 108 -2.61 6.10 2.93
CA ALA A 108 -2.92 4.97 2.06
C ALA A 108 -4.42 4.85 1.76
N ASP A 109 -5.30 5.27 2.66
CA ASP A 109 -6.74 5.30 2.45
C ASP A 109 -7.22 6.48 1.60
N ASN A 110 -6.54 7.62 1.72
CA ASN A 110 -6.79 8.81 0.90
C ASN A 110 -5.95 8.86 -0.38
N SER A 111 -5.32 7.74 -0.76
CA SER A 111 -4.56 7.66 -2.00
C SER A 111 -5.45 8.05 -3.20
N PRO A 112 -4.96 8.89 -4.13
CA PRO A 112 -5.70 9.30 -5.32
C PRO A 112 -6.16 8.09 -6.14
N GLU A 113 -5.40 6.98 -6.14
CA GLU A 113 -5.80 5.74 -6.81
C GLU A 113 -7.07 5.13 -6.19
N LYS A 114 -7.17 5.07 -4.86
CA LYS A 114 -8.39 4.59 -4.18
C LYS A 114 -9.58 5.51 -4.45
N ALA A 115 -9.34 6.82 -4.46
CA ALA A 115 -10.37 7.81 -4.76
C ALA A 115 -10.89 7.65 -6.21
N LEU A 116 -9.99 7.45 -7.17
CA LEU A 116 -10.31 7.23 -8.57
C LEU A 116 -11.10 5.93 -8.77
N ASN A 117 -10.64 4.82 -8.18
CA ASN A 117 -11.35 3.53 -8.25
C ASN A 117 -12.76 3.62 -7.65
N LYS A 118 -12.92 4.33 -6.53
CA LYS A 118 -14.25 4.58 -5.94
C LYS A 118 -15.12 5.40 -6.89
N ALA A 119 -14.57 6.44 -7.51
CA ALA A 119 -15.31 7.27 -8.47
C ALA A 119 -15.78 6.46 -9.68
N GLU A 120 -14.91 5.62 -10.25
CA GLU A 120 -15.27 4.73 -11.36
C GLU A 120 -16.38 3.74 -10.96
N THR A 121 -16.28 3.14 -9.77
CA THR A 121 -17.30 2.23 -9.26
C THR A 121 -18.65 2.92 -9.09
N ILE A 122 -18.65 4.16 -8.59
CA ILE A 122 -19.86 4.98 -8.43
C ILE A 122 -20.46 5.33 -9.79
N GLU A 123 -19.63 5.68 -10.78
CA GLU A 123 -20.10 6.02 -12.13
C GLU A 123 -20.78 4.82 -12.81
N LEU A 124 -20.21 3.61 -12.67
CA LEU A 124 -20.81 2.38 -13.17
C LEU A 124 -22.16 2.10 -12.50
N ALA A 125 -22.24 2.25 -11.18
CA ALA A 125 -23.50 2.08 -10.44
C ALA A 125 -24.57 3.11 -10.86
N GLN A 126 -24.17 4.35 -11.13
CA GLN A 126 -25.09 5.38 -11.65
C GLN A 126 -25.65 5.01 -13.03
N LYS A 127 -24.80 4.52 -13.94
CA LYS A 127 -25.25 4.06 -15.26
C LYS A 127 -26.23 2.91 -15.17
N GLU A 128 -25.97 1.93 -14.29
CA GLU A 128 -26.89 0.82 -14.07
C GLU A 128 -28.25 1.28 -13.51
N LEU A 129 -28.23 2.19 -12.53
CA LEU A 129 -29.45 2.75 -11.96
C LEU A 129 -30.26 3.52 -13.01
N LEU A 130 -29.62 4.31 -13.88
CA LEU A 130 -30.29 5.02 -14.96
C LEU A 130 -30.99 4.07 -15.94
N ILE A 131 -30.31 3.00 -16.36
CA ILE A 131 -30.92 1.98 -17.23
C ILE A 131 -32.14 1.34 -16.57
N ARG A 132 -32.06 1.11 -15.25
CA ARG A 132 -33.18 0.51 -14.50
C ARG A 132 -34.35 1.46 -14.36
N ILE A 133 -34.10 2.75 -14.15
CA ILE A 133 -35.14 3.79 -14.15
C ILE A 133 -35.83 3.84 -15.52
N GLU A 134 -35.05 3.90 -16.61
CA GLU A 134 -35.61 3.95 -17.97
C GLU A 134 -36.50 2.73 -18.26
N LYS A 135 -36.08 1.55 -17.80
CA LYS A 135 -36.88 0.32 -17.93
C LYS A 135 -38.20 0.40 -17.14
N LEU A 136 -38.14 0.85 -15.90
CA LEU A 136 -39.33 1.02 -15.05
C LEU A 136 -40.28 2.10 -15.57
N GLU A 137 -39.76 3.16 -16.18
CA GLU A 137 -40.56 4.21 -16.82
C GLU A 137 -41.31 3.65 -18.03
N LYS A 138 -40.63 2.87 -18.89
CA LYS A 138 -41.29 2.17 -20.01
C LYS A 138 -42.38 1.20 -19.54
N GLU A 139 -42.09 0.37 -18.54
CA GLU A 139 -43.08 -0.56 -17.96
C GLU A 139 -44.29 0.20 -17.39
N ASN A 140 -44.08 1.32 -16.69
CA ASN A 140 -45.17 2.16 -16.18
C ASN A 140 -46.00 2.80 -17.29
N GLU A 141 -45.38 3.28 -18.37
CA GLU A 141 -46.11 3.83 -19.52
C GLU A 141 -46.97 2.77 -20.20
N GLU A 142 -46.46 1.57 -20.38
CA GLU A 142 -47.19 0.44 -20.95
C GLU A 142 -48.40 0.06 -20.08
N LEU A 143 -48.20 -0.03 -18.75
CA LEU A 143 -49.28 -0.28 -17.80
C LEU A 143 -50.34 0.82 -17.82
N ARG A 144 -49.95 2.10 -17.86
CA ARG A 144 -50.88 3.23 -17.98
C ARG A 144 -51.69 3.17 -19.27
N LYS A 145 -51.05 2.83 -20.40
CA LYS A 145 -51.74 2.63 -21.68
C LYS A 145 -52.71 1.45 -21.64
N ALA A 146 -52.38 0.37 -20.93
CA ALA A 146 -53.25 -0.79 -20.77
C ALA A 146 -54.49 -0.47 -19.91
N LEU A 147 -54.30 0.24 -18.79
CA LEU A 147 -55.39 0.67 -17.90
C LEU A 147 -56.36 1.64 -18.60
N GLY A 148 -55.84 2.64 -19.32
CA GLY A 148 -56.68 3.58 -20.07
C GLY A 148 -57.50 2.95 -21.21
N LYS A 149 -57.13 1.74 -21.66
CA LYS A 149 -57.92 0.95 -22.61
C LYS A 149 -59.01 0.12 -21.93
N GLN A 150 -58.85 -0.25 -20.66
CA GLN A 150 -59.86 -0.99 -19.89
C GLN A 150 -60.99 -0.09 -19.37
N GLU A 151 -60.74 1.20 -19.14
CA GLU A 151 -61.78 2.16 -18.70
C GLU A 151 -62.70 2.65 -19.84
N ASN A 152 -62.36 2.39 -21.11
CA ASN A 152 -63.13 2.82 -22.29
C ASN A 152 -63.98 1.70 -22.93
N VAL A 153 -64.27 0.62 -22.20
CA VAL A 153 -65.17 -0.49 -22.59
C VAL A 153 -66.30 -0.59 -21.57
#